data_AF-A0AAW1TXM3-F1
#
_entry.id   AF-A0AAW1TXM3-F1
#
_cell.length_a   1.000
_cell.length_b   1.000
_cell.length_c   1.000
_cell.angle_alpha   90.00
_cell.angle_beta   90.00
_cell.angle_gamma   90.00
#
_symmetry.space_group_name_H-M   'P 1'
#
loop_
_entity.id
_entity.type
_entity.pdbx_description
1 polymer ?
#
loop_
_entity_poly.entity_id
_entity_poly.type
_entity_poly.pdbx_seq_one_letter_code
_entity_poly.pdbx_strand_id
1 'polypeptide(L)'
;MIRMVGIRKKGNDPLGLTIQVNENGNLVIARIIEGGMIEKQSLLHVGDVILEVNGIPVKSPEELQSEILKCKDSVNLKVGQGSPTSETHAALVAANGYKNGTMKRSTCFMRALFEYDPQEDTLLPCREIGLAFERGDILQVVDQRDPNWWQARRVGGDGTTGLIPSIELEERRKAYVPPEADFVHKISICGARISKKKKKIIYKSKSNGDFDKADLLLYEEVTRMPPFKRKTLCFIGAQGVGKRTLKNRLINSDPDKFGGVMPHTSRPPRVLEENGQTYWFVDRSTMEEDIRNNKFLEYGEHNGHLYGTHLDSIRDVIKQGKMCILDCSPLALKILHNSSEFLPYVIFIAAPGMEQLKTLYDASNIGRSTNSLRYSSRNLSSRNLSFDRQASIRYSSRRARTLESLASLYEEEDLRRSLEESASMQRTYDKYIDRVIVNNDFDVSFRQIIEALDALTTEHQWVPVNWIY
;
A
#
# COMPACT_ATOMS: atom_id res chain seq x y z
N MET A 1 47.35 -13.38 -6.91
CA MET A 1 47.47 -14.85 -6.90
C MET A 1 46.49 -15.43 -7.92
N ILE A 2 46.88 -16.46 -8.68
CA ILE A 2 46.01 -17.13 -9.66
C ILE A 2 45.64 -18.52 -9.11
N ARG A 3 44.37 -18.90 -9.22
CA ARG A 3 43.85 -20.21 -8.78
C ARG A 3 42.96 -20.84 -9.84
N MET A 4 42.95 -22.16 -9.90
CA MET A 4 42.03 -22.93 -10.75
C MET A 4 40.81 -23.35 -9.94
N VAL A 5 39.62 -23.19 -10.51
CA VAL A 5 38.34 -23.48 -9.85
C VAL A 5 37.49 -24.35 -10.77
N GLY A 6 37.19 -25.58 -10.34
CA GLY A 6 36.26 -26.47 -11.06
C GLY A 6 34.86 -26.36 -10.48
N ILE A 7 33.88 -25.99 -11.30
CA ILE A 7 32.48 -25.79 -10.91
C ILE A 7 31.64 -26.87 -11.56
N ARG A 8 30.81 -27.56 -10.78
CA ARG A 8 29.79 -28.46 -11.32
C ARG A 8 28.63 -27.64 -11.87
N LYS A 9 28.25 -27.90 -13.12
CA LYS A 9 27.13 -27.27 -13.82
C LYS A 9 26.02 -28.31 -14.04
N LYS A 10 24.77 -27.87 -14.01
CA LYS A 10 23.60 -28.72 -14.29
C LYS A 10 22.99 -28.30 -15.63
N GLY A 11 23.36 -29.00 -16.70
CA GLY A 11 22.78 -28.76 -18.03
C GLY A 11 22.96 -27.32 -18.51
N ASN A 12 21.86 -26.67 -18.86
CA ASN A 12 21.84 -25.27 -19.33
C ASN A 12 21.50 -24.25 -18.25
N ASP A 13 21.38 -24.67 -16.98
CA ASP A 13 21.09 -23.75 -15.89
C ASP A 13 22.24 -22.72 -15.73
N PRO A 14 21.91 -21.45 -15.43
CA PRO A 14 22.92 -20.42 -15.19
C PRO A 14 23.74 -20.73 -13.93
N LEU A 15 25.01 -20.30 -13.93
CA LEU A 15 25.89 -20.51 -12.76
C LEU A 15 25.45 -19.68 -11.54
N GLY A 16 24.73 -18.57 -11.76
CA GLY A 16 24.26 -17.67 -10.70
C GLY A 16 25.30 -16.64 -10.27
N LEU A 17 25.92 -15.96 -11.23
CA LEU A 17 26.85 -14.85 -11.01
C LEU A 17 26.63 -13.78 -12.08
N THR A 18 27.05 -12.54 -11.81
CA THR A 18 27.12 -11.47 -12.81
C THR A 18 28.55 -10.94 -12.92
N ILE A 19 28.88 -10.41 -14.10
CA ILE A 19 30.24 -9.96 -14.43
C ILE A 19 30.19 -8.52 -14.89
N GLN A 20 31.21 -7.77 -14.49
CA GLN A 20 31.46 -6.40 -14.95
C GLN A 20 32.87 -6.31 -15.51
N VAL A 21 33.04 -5.52 -16.57
CA VAL A 21 34.35 -5.14 -17.08
C VAL A 21 34.85 -3.95 -16.26
N ASN A 22 36.00 -4.09 -15.61
CA ASN A 22 36.61 -2.98 -14.87
C ASN A 22 37.37 -2.01 -15.81
N GLU A 23 37.89 -0.90 -15.25
CA GLU A 23 38.67 0.11 -16.00
C GLU A 23 39.88 -0.48 -16.75
N ASN A 24 40.42 -1.59 -16.26
CA ASN A 24 41.57 -2.28 -16.85
C ASN A 24 41.15 -3.30 -17.93
N GLY A 25 39.86 -3.39 -18.28
CA GLY A 25 39.34 -4.34 -19.26
C GLY A 25 39.22 -5.78 -18.74
N ASN A 26 39.35 -6.01 -17.43
CA ASN A 26 39.27 -7.35 -16.85
C ASN A 26 37.83 -7.73 -16.48
N LEU A 27 37.49 -9.01 -16.66
CA LEU A 27 36.19 -9.59 -16.31
C LEU A 27 36.14 -9.90 -14.81
N VAL A 28 35.49 -9.02 -14.03
CA VAL A 28 35.38 -9.14 -12.58
C VAL A 28 34.01 -9.67 -12.20
N ILE A 29 33.96 -10.62 -11.26
CA ILE A 29 32.70 -11.07 -10.66
C ILE A 29 32.11 -9.91 -9.84
N ALA A 30 31.02 -9.34 -10.36
CA ALA A 30 30.33 -8.22 -9.72
C ALA A 30 29.37 -8.73 -8.64
N ARG A 31 28.69 -9.85 -8.87
CA ARG A 31 27.68 -10.39 -7.94
C ARG A 31 27.62 -11.90 -7.99
N ILE A 32 27.20 -12.50 -6.88
CA ILE A 32 26.82 -13.90 -6.78
C ILE A 32 25.36 -13.96 -6.37
N ILE A 33 24.56 -14.72 -7.11
CA ILE A 33 23.12 -14.89 -6.87
C ILE A 33 22.92 -15.96 -5.80
N GLU A 34 22.14 -15.62 -4.77
CA GLU A 34 21.88 -16.48 -3.63
C GLU A 34 21.00 -17.68 -4.03
N GLY A 35 21.43 -18.89 -3.64
CA GLY A 35 20.82 -20.14 -4.09
C GLY A 35 21.30 -20.61 -5.48
N GLY A 36 22.13 -19.83 -6.17
CA GLY A 36 22.81 -20.20 -7.41
C GLY A 36 23.88 -21.28 -7.21
N MET A 37 24.41 -21.83 -8.31
CA MET A 37 25.41 -22.91 -8.26
C MET A 37 26.73 -22.46 -7.62
N ILE A 38 27.15 -21.23 -7.92
CA ILE A 38 28.38 -20.66 -7.38
C ILE A 38 28.30 -20.47 -5.87
N GLU A 39 27.19 -19.94 -5.35
CA GLU A 39 27.00 -19.75 -3.91
C GLU A 39 27.05 -21.09 -3.17
N LYS A 40 26.32 -22.10 -3.66
CA LYS A 40 26.31 -23.46 -3.08
C LYS A 40 27.68 -24.12 -3.04
N GLN A 41 28.54 -23.85 -4.02
CA GLN A 41 29.90 -24.42 -4.06
C GLN A 41 30.92 -23.54 -3.31
N SER A 42 30.64 -22.24 -3.13
CA SER A 42 31.48 -21.29 -2.38
C SER A 42 32.94 -21.24 -2.84
N LEU A 43 33.19 -21.47 -4.13
CA LEU A 43 34.55 -21.48 -4.69
C LEU A 43 34.96 -20.13 -5.30
N LEU A 44 34.00 -19.33 -5.74
CA LEU A 44 34.22 -17.98 -6.28
C LEU A 44 33.70 -16.92 -5.32
N HIS A 45 34.31 -15.75 -5.35
CA HIS A 45 33.91 -14.61 -4.54
C HIS A 45 33.70 -13.36 -5.40
N VAL A 46 32.90 -12.43 -4.90
CA VAL A 46 32.78 -11.10 -5.51
C VAL A 46 34.16 -10.42 -5.53
N GLY A 47 34.53 -9.85 -6.68
CA GLY A 47 35.86 -9.26 -6.91
C GLY A 47 36.89 -10.20 -7.56
N ASP A 48 36.60 -11.51 -7.66
CA ASP A 48 37.44 -12.43 -8.42
C ASP A 48 37.47 -12.05 -9.92
N VAL A 49 38.62 -12.18 -10.56
CA VAL A 49 38.81 -11.90 -12.00
C VAL A 49 38.83 -13.20 -12.78
N ILE A 50 37.94 -13.37 -13.76
CA ILE A 50 37.92 -14.55 -14.62
C ILE A 50 38.85 -14.32 -15.81
N LEU A 51 39.83 -15.22 -15.97
CA LEU A 51 40.86 -15.13 -17.01
C LEU A 51 40.65 -16.13 -18.13
N GLU A 52 40.30 -17.38 -17.79
CA GLU A 52 40.12 -18.47 -18.76
C GLU A 52 38.95 -19.38 -18.38
N VAL A 53 38.32 -19.99 -19.38
CA VAL A 53 37.29 -21.03 -19.26
C VAL A 53 37.79 -22.27 -19.99
N ASN A 54 37.98 -23.38 -19.27
CA ASN A 54 38.51 -24.64 -19.81
C ASN A 54 39.81 -24.48 -20.63
N GLY A 55 40.68 -23.55 -20.20
CA GLY A 55 41.94 -23.24 -20.88
C GLY A 55 41.83 -22.28 -22.07
N ILE A 56 40.62 -21.78 -22.37
CA ILE A 56 40.39 -20.75 -23.39
C ILE A 56 40.37 -19.38 -22.71
N PRO A 57 41.26 -18.44 -23.09
CA PRO A 57 41.23 -17.08 -22.55
C PRO A 57 39.97 -16.34 -22.99
N VAL A 58 39.35 -15.64 -22.05
CA VAL A 58 38.13 -14.85 -22.29
C VAL A 58 38.41 -13.38 -22.02
N LYS A 59 37.98 -12.51 -22.94
CA LYS A 59 38.22 -11.06 -22.86
C LYS A 59 36.95 -10.24 -22.82
N SER A 60 35.82 -10.82 -23.24
CA SER A 60 34.52 -10.16 -23.17
C SER A 60 33.48 -10.99 -22.41
N PRO A 61 32.43 -10.35 -21.86
CA PRO A 61 31.30 -11.06 -21.25
C PRO A 61 30.61 -12.04 -22.19
N GLU A 62 30.51 -11.72 -23.48
CA GLU A 62 29.87 -12.54 -24.51
C GLU A 62 30.70 -13.81 -24.80
N GLU A 63 32.03 -13.67 -24.90
CA GLU A 63 32.94 -14.81 -25.04
C GLU A 63 32.81 -15.75 -23.84
N LEU A 64 32.82 -15.18 -22.63
CA LEU A 64 32.68 -15.94 -21.39
C LEU A 64 31.32 -16.68 -21.32
N GLN A 65 30.22 -16.01 -21.68
CA GLN A 65 28.91 -16.64 -21.73
C GLN A 65 28.87 -17.79 -22.75
N SER A 66 29.43 -17.58 -23.95
CA SER A 66 29.51 -18.60 -25.00
C SER A 66 30.29 -19.84 -24.56
N GLU A 67 31.45 -19.65 -23.92
CA GLU A 67 32.27 -20.77 -23.43
C GLU A 67 31.59 -21.52 -22.27
N ILE A 68 30.90 -20.81 -21.35
CA ILE A 68 30.14 -21.46 -20.27
C ILE A 68 28.94 -22.24 -20.82
N LEU A 69 28.28 -21.76 -21.87
CA LEU A 69 27.14 -22.44 -22.50
C LEU A 69 27.54 -23.75 -23.19
N LYS A 70 28.76 -23.84 -23.74
CA LYS A 70 29.29 -25.09 -24.33
C LYS A 70 29.47 -26.20 -23.31
N CYS A 71 29.61 -25.86 -22.03
CA CYS A 71 29.83 -26.81 -20.96
C CYS A 71 28.51 -27.41 -20.46
N LYS A 72 28.40 -28.73 -20.29
CA LYS A 72 27.19 -29.39 -19.76
C LYS A 72 27.28 -29.71 -18.27
N ASP A 73 28.35 -30.37 -17.85
CA ASP A 73 28.46 -30.97 -16.51
C ASP A 73 29.47 -30.26 -15.59
N SER A 74 30.47 -29.60 -16.18
CA SER A 74 31.51 -28.89 -15.41
C SER A 74 32.15 -27.75 -16.20
N VAL A 75 32.57 -26.71 -15.47
CA VAL A 75 33.32 -25.57 -15.98
C VAL A 75 34.58 -25.39 -15.13
N ASN A 76 35.76 -25.38 -15.76
CA ASN A 76 37.01 -25.04 -15.09
C ASN A 76 37.37 -23.58 -15.38
N LEU A 77 37.48 -22.76 -14.34
CA LEU A 77 37.83 -21.35 -14.44
C LEU A 77 39.23 -21.11 -13.92
N LYS A 78 40.01 -20.33 -14.65
CA LYS A 78 41.25 -19.73 -14.12
C LYS A 78 40.91 -18.35 -13.57
N VAL A 79 41.16 -18.16 -12.28
CA VAL A 79 40.70 -17.00 -11.53
C VAL A 79 41.89 -16.25 -10.95
N GLY A 80 41.97 -14.96 -11.20
CA GLY A 80 42.89 -14.03 -10.53
C GLY A 80 42.21 -13.34 -9.34
N GLN A 81 42.99 -12.89 -8.37
CA GLN A 81 42.52 -11.91 -7.38
C GLN A 81 42.44 -10.53 -8.03
N GLY A 82 41.25 -9.93 -8.03
CA GLY A 82 41.08 -8.51 -8.32
C GLY A 82 41.43 -7.66 -7.10
N SER A 83 42.12 -6.54 -7.30
CA SER A 83 42.19 -5.49 -6.29
C SER A 83 40.86 -4.75 -6.32
N PRO A 84 40.13 -4.59 -5.19
CA PRO A 84 38.91 -3.79 -5.17
C PRO A 84 39.29 -2.33 -5.45
N THR A 85 38.87 -1.79 -6.59
CA THR A 85 38.91 -0.34 -6.84
C THR A 85 37.63 0.28 -6.27
N SER A 86 37.75 1.46 -5.64
CA SER A 86 36.70 2.10 -4.83
C SER A 86 35.40 2.39 -5.58
N GLU A 87 35.41 2.32 -6.92
CA GLU A 87 34.27 2.68 -7.78
C GLU A 87 33.46 1.47 -8.27
N THR A 88 33.89 0.23 -8.01
CA THR A 88 33.20 -0.97 -8.50
C THR A 88 32.07 -1.43 -7.58
N HIS A 89 31.03 -2.03 -8.17
CA HIS A 89 29.93 -2.67 -7.44
C HIS A 89 30.45 -3.66 -6.38
N ALA A 90 31.48 -4.42 -6.74
CA ALA A 90 32.18 -5.35 -5.86
C ALA A 90 32.80 -4.67 -4.62
N ALA A 91 33.36 -3.45 -4.77
CA ALA A 91 33.96 -2.71 -3.67
C ALA A 91 32.92 -2.11 -2.72
N LEU A 92 31.78 -1.64 -3.23
CA LEU A 92 30.68 -1.14 -2.39
C LEU A 92 30.09 -2.25 -1.51
N VAL A 93 29.90 -3.44 -2.09
CA VAL A 93 29.44 -4.63 -1.34
C VAL A 93 30.49 -5.07 -0.29
N ALA A 94 31.78 -4.97 -0.61
CA ALA A 94 32.86 -5.31 0.33
C ALA A 94 33.03 -4.28 1.47
N ALA A 95 32.82 -2.99 1.19
CA ALA A 95 32.95 -1.89 2.15
C ALA A 95 31.83 -1.86 3.20
N ASN A 96 30.62 -2.28 2.84
CA ASN A 96 29.44 -2.27 3.71
C ASN A 96 29.35 -3.44 4.73
N GLY A 97 30.42 -4.23 4.90
CA GLY A 97 30.68 -4.92 6.16
C GLY A 97 30.67 -6.44 6.11
N TYR A 98 31.87 -7.02 6.17
CA TYR A 98 32.12 -8.22 6.98
C TYR A 98 32.62 -7.76 8.36
N LYS A 99 31.73 -7.75 9.35
CA LYS A 99 32.15 -7.87 10.76
C LYS A 99 31.83 -9.29 11.21
N ASN A 100 32.88 -9.99 11.65
CA ASN A 100 32.86 -11.37 12.12
C ASN A 100 31.64 -11.67 13.02
N GLY A 101 30.79 -12.56 12.52
CA GLY A 101 29.65 -13.10 13.24
C GLY A 101 28.71 -13.77 12.25
N THR A 102 28.36 -15.02 12.50
CA THR A 102 27.28 -15.74 11.82
C THR A 102 25.99 -14.95 12.00
N MET A 103 25.74 -13.98 11.12
CA MET A 103 24.47 -13.28 11.04
C MET A 103 23.44 -14.36 10.74
N LYS A 104 22.53 -14.61 11.69
CA LYS A 104 21.36 -15.43 11.44
C LYS A 104 20.75 -14.95 10.13
N ARG A 105 20.54 -15.87 9.19
CA ARG A 105 19.78 -15.64 7.96
C ARG A 105 18.37 -15.20 8.37
N SER A 106 18.18 -13.91 8.63
CA SER A 106 16.88 -13.34 8.94
C SER A 106 16.14 -13.26 7.62
N THR A 107 15.33 -14.27 7.34
CA THR A 107 14.42 -14.24 6.18
C THR A 107 13.45 -13.08 6.40
N CYS A 108 13.60 -12.03 5.60
CA CYS A 108 12.72 -10.88 5.61
C CYS A 108 11.68 -11.07 4.50
N PHE A 109 10.40 -10.97 4.84
CA PHE A 109 9.32 -11.00 3.86
C PHE A 109 8.76 -9.59 3.70
N MET A 110 8.69 -9.14 2.46
CA MET A 110 8.25 -7.81 2.09
C MET A 110 7.06 -7.93 1.15
N ARG A 111 5.98 -7.21 1.42
CA ARG A 111 4.88 -7.01 0.48
C ARG A 111 5.21 -5.84 -0.43
N ALA A 112 5.14 -6.05 -1.74
CA ALA A 112 5.34 -5.00 -2.73
C ALA A 112 4.13 -4.05 -2.76
N LEU A 113 4.37 -2.75 -2.62
CA LEU A 113 3.34 -1.70 -2.69
C LEU A 113 3.40 -0.93 -4.03
N PHE A 114 4.08 -1.48 -5.01
CA PHE A 114 4.15 -1.00 -6.38
C PHE A 114 4.44 -2.18 -7.32
N GLU A 115 4.35 -1.91 -8.61
CA GLU A 115 4.60 -2.85 -9.69
C GLU A 115 5.98 -2.58 -10.27
N TYR A 116 6.70 -3.63 -10.63
CA TYR A 116 8.04 -3.54 -11.17
C TYR A 116 8.19 -4.45 -12.39
N ASP A 117 8.50 -3.83 -13.53
CA ASP A 117 8.90 -4.51 -14.75
C ASP A 117 10.40 -4.32 -15.01
N PRO A 118 11.22 -5.37 -14.88
CA PRO A 118 12.66 -5.30 -15.15
C PRO A 118 13.00 -5.03 -16.63
N GLN A 119 12.08 -5.25 -17.57
CA GLN A 119 12.33 -4.99 -18.99
C GLN A 119 12.38 -3.48 -19.30
N GLU A 120 11.56 -2.70 -18.59
CA GLU A 120 11.50 -1.25 -18.72
C GLU A 120 12.62 -0.55 -17.93
N ASP A 121 13.34 -1.28 -17.07
CA ASP A 121 14.37 -0.71 -16.21
C ASP A 121 15.72 -0.57 -16.93
N THR A 122 16.14 0.69 -17.13
CA THR A 122 17.41 1.03 -17.78
C THR A 122 18.62 0.99 -16.84
N LEU A 123 18.39 0.98 -15.52
CA LEU A 123 19.47 0.91 -14.52
C LEU A 123 19.77 -0.53 -14.09
N LEU A 124 18.91 -1.48 -14.44
CA LEU A 124 19.09 -2.90 -14.14
C LEU A 124 20.31 -3.42 -14.91
N PRO A 125 21.36 -3.94 -14.24
CA PRO A 125 22.59 -4.33 -14.94
C PRO A 125 22.40 -5.44 -15.97
N CYS A 126 21.42 -6.32 -15.77
CA CYS A 126 21.09 -7.45 -16.63
C CYS A 126 19.60 -7.73 -16.47
N ARG A 127 18.83 -7.61 -17.57
CA ARG A 127 17.36 -7.70 -17.54
C ARG A 127 16.87 -9.10 -17.24
N GLU A 128 17.65 -10.10 -17.63
CA GLU A 128 17.35 -11.52 -17.49
C GLU A 128 17.33 -11.99 -16.03
N ILE A 129 18.00 -11.26 -15.13
CA ILE A 129 18.03 -11.57 -13.70
C ILE A 129 17.07 -10.70 -12.88
N GLY A 130 16.33 -9.80 -13.51
CA GLY A 130 15.33 -8.99 -12.85
C GLY A 130 14.13 -9.84 -12.42
N LEU A 131 13.68 -9.69 -11.18
CA LEU A 131 12.47 -10.32 -10.69
C LEU A 131 11.30 -9.35 -10.86
N ALA A 132 10.45 -9.59 -11.85
CA ALA A 132 9.19 -8.86 -12.01
C ALA A 132 8.23 -9.19 -10.85
N PHE A 133 7.48 -8.20 -10.40
CA PHE A 133 6.43 -8.38 -9.41
C PHE A 133 5.30 -7.38 -9.59
N GLU A 134 4.10 -7.81 -9.20
CA GLU A 134 2.94 -6.94 -9.12
C GLU A 134 2.76 -6.40 -7.72
N ARG A 135 1.96 -5.34 -7.59
CA ARG A 135 1.56 -4.84 -6.30
C ARG A 135 0.80 -5.93 -5.51
N GLY A 136 1.16 -6.11 -4.26
CA GLY A 136 0.60 -7.12 -3.36
C GLY A 136 1.41 -8.42 -3.30
N ASP A 137 2.32 -8.64 -4.25
CA ASP A 137 3.20 -9.81 -4.22
C ASP A 137 4.04 -9.83 -2.93
N ILE A 138 4.20 -11.04 -2.37
CA ILE A 138 5.05 -11.26 -1.21
C ILE A 138 6.42 -11.73 -1.69
N LEU A 139 7.44 -10.96 -1.35
CA LEU A 139 8.83 -11.14 -1.73
C LEU A 139 9.63 -11.60 -0.51
N GLN A 140 10.24 -12.77 -0.61
CA GLN A 140 11.25 -13.19 0.36
C GLN A 140 12.59 -12.52 -0.03
N VAL A 141 12.98 -11.49 0.70
CA VAL A 141 14.25 -10.81 0.51
C VAL A 141 15.34 -11.64 1.18
N VAL A 142 16.32 -12.06 0.39
CA VAL A 142 17.40 -12.95 0.83
C VAL A 142 18.71 -12.19 1.03
N ASP A 143 18.96 -11.14 0.23
CA ASP A 143 20.15 -10.30 0.33
C ASP A 143 19.83 -8.81 0.09
N GLN A 144 20.25 -7.96 1.03
CA GLN A 144 20.11 -6.49 0.98
C GLN A 144 21.46 -5.75 0.99
N ARG A 145 22.59 -6.45 0.83
CA ARG A 145 23.94 -5.85 0.90
C ARG A 145 24.20 -4.80 -0.17
N ASP A 146 23.59 -4.99 -1.34
CA ASP A 146 23.62 -4.02 -2.42
C ASP A 146 22.61 -2.90 -2.13
N PRO A 147 23.05 -1.63 -2.01
CA PRO A 147 22.19 -0.50 -1.70
C PRO A 147 21.24 -0.11 -2.84
N ASN A 148 21.41 -0.66 -4.04
CA ASN A 148 20.56 -0.39 -5.20
C ASN A 148 19.66 -1.57 -5.54
N TRP A 149 20.19 -2.79 -5.50
CA TRP A 149 19.53 -3.99 -6.02
C TRP A 149 19.51 -5.13 -5.02
N TRP A 150 18.35 -5.37 -4.41
CA TRP A 150 18.18 -6.51 -3.49
C TRP A 150 17.98 -7.81 -4.26
N GLN A 151 18.39 -8.92 -3.66
CA GLN A 151 18.05 -10.24 -4.15
C GLN A 151 16.82 -10.75 -3.41
N ALA A 152 15.81 -11.19 -4.16
CA ALA A 152 14.57 -11.68 -3.62
C ALA A 152 14.01 -12.85 -4.43
N ARG A 153 13.03 -13.54 -3.85
CA ARG A 153 12.22 -14.57 -4.51
C ARG A 153 10.75 -14.26 -4.27
N ARG A 154 9.91 -14.52 -5.27
CA ARG A 154 8.46 -14.42 -5.08
C ARG A 154 7.94 -15.64 -4.31
N VAL A 155 7.20 -15.41 -3.23
CA VAL A 155 6.53 -16.48 -2.48
C VAL A 155 5.47 -17.12 -3.36
N GLY A 156 5.46 -18.46 -3.46
CA GLY A 156 4.56 -19.19 -4.36
C GLY A 156 5.02 -19.21 -5.83
N GLY A 157 6.18 -18.61 -6.14
CA GLY A 157 6.83 -18.72 -7.45
C GLY A 157 7.61 -20.02 -7.64
N ASP A 158 8.40 -20.06 -8.72
CA ASP A 158 9.33 -21.14 -9.09
C ASP A 158 10.55 -21.29 -8.14
N GLY A 159 10.69 -20.36 -7.19
CA GLY A 159 11.80 -20.31 -6.24
C GLY A 159 13.08 -19.70 -6.81
N THR A 160 13.01 -19.11 -8.01
CA THR A 160 14.14 -18.41 -8.64
C THR A 160 14.43 -17.10 -7.91
N THR A 161 15.70 -16.89 -7.60
CA THR A 161 16.19 -15.63 -7.04
C THR A 161 16.45 -14.65 -8.19
N GLY A 162 15.89 -13.46 -8.09
CA GLY A 162 16.18 -12.36 -9.00
C GLY A 162 16.37 -11.05 -8.27
N LEU A 163 16.66 -10.00 -9.04
CA LEU A 163 16.93 -8.66 -8.54
C LEU A 163 15.65 -7.84 -8.50
N ILE A 164 15.46 -7.16 -7.37
CA ILE A 164 14.42 -6.15 -7.19
C ILE A 164 15.08 -4.82 -6.82
N PRO A 165 14.48 -3.67 -7.19
CA PRO A 165 15.02 -2.38 -6.79
C PRO A 165 14.86 -2.23 -5.27
N SER A 166 15.94 -1.79 -4.62
CA SER A 166 15.94 -1.46 -3.20
C SER A 166 15.07 -0.24 -2.88
N ILE A 167 14.75 -0.05 -1.60
CA ILE A 167 14.09 1.17 -1.11
C ILE A 167 14.88 2.42 -1.53
N GLU A 168 16.20 2.42 -1.32
CA GLU A 168 17.04 3.60 -1.58
C GLU A 168 17.07 3.97 -3.07
N LEU A 169 17.12 2.96 -3.96
CA LEU A 169 17.07 3.19 -5.41
C LEU A 169 15.75 3.81 -5.84
N GLU A 170 14.63 3.28 -5.35
CA GLU A 170 13.29 3.79 -5.67
C GLU A 170 13.03 5.18 -5.09
N GLU A 171 13.50 5.44 -3.87
CA GLU A 171 13.46 6.78 -3.29
C GLU A 171 14.25 7.78 -4.14
N ARG A 172 15.45 7.41 -4.60
CA ARG A 172 16.26 8.24 -5.51
C ARG A 172 15.56 8.49 -6.85
N ARG A 173 14.90 7.47 -7.43
CA ARG A 173 14.10 7.61 -8.67
C ARG A 173 12.96 8.60 -8.50
N LYS A 174 12.22 8.50 -7.39
CA LYS A 174 11.05 9.37 -7.13
C LYS A 174 11.43 10.77 -6.66
N ALA A 175 12.59 10.92 -6.03
CA ALA A 175 13.14 12.22 -5.62
C ALA A 175 13.82 12.97 -6.78
N TYR A 176 14.09 12.30 -7.91
CA TYR A 176 14.72 12.94 -9.06
C TYR A 176 13.79 13.99 -9.68
N VAL A 177 14.22 15.24 -9.62
CA VAL A 177 13.56 16.36 -10.28
C VAL A 177 14.46 16.81 -11.43
N PRO A 178 14.01 16.72 -12.69
CA PRO A 178 14.75 17.27 -13.82
C PRO A 178 15.06 18.75 -13.58
N PRO A 179 16.27 19.26 -13.91
CA PRO A 179 16.64 20.66 -13.67
C PRO A 179 15.68 21.68 -14.31
N GLU A 180 15.00 21.29 -15.40
CA GLU A 180 13.96 22.06 -16.07
C GLU A 180 12.65 22.17 -15.27
N ALA A 181 12.33 21.17 -14.44
CA ALA A 181 11.15 21.13 -13.59
C ALA A 181 11.33 21.91 -12.27
N ASP A 182 12.52 22.41 -11.97
CA ASP A 182 12.81 23.29 -10.84
C ASP A 182 12.15 24.67 -10.96
N PHE A 183 11.60 25.00 -12.13
CA PHE A 183 10.99 26.30 -12.40
C PHE A 183 9.49 26.17 -12.66
N VAL A 184 8.71 27.11 -12.12
CA VAL A 184 7.29 27.31 -12.47
C VAL A 184 7.21 28.48 -13.43
N HIS A 185 6.71 28.21 -14.63
CA HIS A 185 6.41 29.24 -15.61
C HIS A 185 4.97 29.72 -15.44
N LYS A 186 4.79 31.02 -15.14
CA LYS A 186 3.48 31.68 -15.16
C LYS A 186 3.47 32.74 -16.24
N ILE A 187 2.37 32.83 -16.98
CA ILE A 187 2.15 33.91 -17.94
C ILE A 187 1.50 35.06 -17.15
N SER A 188 2.15 36.22 -17.13
CA SER A 188 1.60 37.44 -16.53
C SER A 188 0.44 37.99 -17.37
N ILE A 189 -0.39 38.85 -16.77
CA ILE A 189 -1.53 39.53 -17.43
C ILE A 189 -1.09 40.29 -18.71
N CYS A 190 0.19 40.68 -18.80
CA CYS A 190 0.77 41.36 -19.96
C CYS A 190 1.47 40.41 -20.97
N GLY A 191 1.27 39.09 -20.88
CA GLY A 191 1.87 38.10 -21.82
C GLY A 191 3.33 37.72 -21.54
N ALA A 192 4.01 38.37 -20.60
CA ALA A 192 5.39 38.02 -20.22
C ALA A 192 5.43 36.68 -19.44
N ARG A 193 6.28 35.75 -19.87
CA ARG A 193 6.56 34.49 -19.15
C ARG A 193 7.49 34.78 -17.97
N ILE A 194 6.98 34.64 -16.75
CA ILE A 194 7.75 34.75 -15.52
C ILE A 194 8.12 33.33 -15.05
N SER A 195 9.42 33.06 -14.99
CA SER A 195 9.95 31.83 -14.40
C SER A 195 10.26 32.05 -12.93
N LYS A 196 9.69 31.25 -12.03
CA LYS A 196 10.02 31.26 -10.60
C LYS A 196 10.61 29.92 -10.20
N LYS A 197 11.81 29.91 -9.61
CA LYS A 197 12.39 28.69 -9.03
C LYS A 197 11.51 28.18 -7.88
N LYS A 198 11.14 26.91 -7.93
CA LYS A 198 10.43 26.19 -6.87
C LYS A 198 11.31 26.20 -5.61
N LYS A 199 10.71 26.49 -4.46
CA LYS A 199 11.41 26.48 -3.17
C LYS A 199 11.31 25.08 -2.56
N LYS A 200 12.44 24.52 -2.13
CA LYS A 200 12.48 23.31 -1.30
C LYS A 200 11.97 23.68 0.09
N ILE A 201 10.90 23.02 0.53
CA ILE A 201 10.33 23.22 1.88
C ILE A 201 10.90 22.11 2.78
N ILE A 202 11.56 22.51 3.86
CA ILE A 202 12.05 21.58 4.88
C ILE A 202 10.86 21.11 5.73
N TYR A 203 10.87 19.83 6.11
CA TYR A 203 9.83 19.24 6.97
C TYR A 203 9.58 20.09 8.22
N LYS A 204 8.29 20.31 8.52
CA LYS A 204 7.82 20.96 9.74
C LYS A 204 6.68 20.12 10.31
N SER A 205 6.77 19.75 11.58
CA SER A 205 5.77 18.90 12.26
C SER A 205 4.34 19.46 12.22
N LYS A 206 4.18 20.80 12.15
CA LYS A 206 2.87 21.45 12.01
C LYS A 206 2.20 21.23 10.64
N SER A 207 2.95 20.75 9.65
CA SER A 207 2.49 20.49 8.29
C SER A 207 2.46 18.99 7.98
N ASN A 208 2.41 18.14 9.03
CA ASN A 208 2.56 16.70 8.89
C ASN A 208 1.56 16.09 7.88
N GLY A 209 0.30 16.54 7.88
CA GLY A 209 -0.72 16.05 6.95
C GLY A 209 -0.44 16.35 5.46
N ASP A 210 0.36 17.38 5.15
CA ASP A 210 0.81 17.64 3.78
C ASP A 210 2.02 16.79 3.41
N PHE A 211 2.88 16.45 4.38
CA PHE A 211 4.02 15.55 4.18
C PHE A 211 3.61 14.06 4.18
N ASP A 212 2.51 13.69 4.86
CA ASP A 212 1.93 12.34 4.80
C ASP A 212 1.51 11.96 3.36
N LYS A 213 1.21 12.95 2.52
CA LYS A 213 0.95 12.74 1.08
C LYS A 213 2.23 12.44 0.29
N ALA A 214 3.39 12.79 0.82
CA ALA A 214 4.70 12.56 0.22
C ALA A 214 5.38 11.29 0.74
N ASP A 215 4.70 10.52 1.61
CA ASP A 215 5.21 9.27 2.20
C ASP A 215 5.29 8.16 1.12
N LEU A 216 6.52 7.76 0.78
CA LEU A 216 6.81 6.77 -0.27
C LEU A 216 6.78 5.37 0.31
N LEU A 217 5.59 4.80 0.42
CA LEU A 217 5.41 3.40 0.80
C LEU A 217 5.70 2.50 -0.41
N LEU A 218 6.88 1.87 -0.42
CA LEU A 218 7.40 1.02 -1.50
C LEU A 218 7.27 -0.47 -1.17
N TYR A 219 7.78 -0.85 0.00
CA TYR A 219 7.67 -2.19 0.53
C TYR A 219 7.14 -2.11 1.96
N GLU A 220 6.45 -3.15 2.37
CA GLU A 220 6.01 -3.34 3.74
C GLU A 220 6.52 -4.66 4.29
N GLU A 221 7.17 -4.63 5.44
CA GLU A 221 7.61 -5.87 6.08
C GLU A 221 6.43 -6.64 6.66
N VAL A 222 6.32 -7.91 6.28
CA VAL A 222 5.20 -8.77 6.63
C VAL A 222 5.65 -10.11 7.23
N THR A 223 4.75 -10.73 7.98
CA THR A 223 4.92 -12.08 8.48
C THR A 223 3.68 -12.93 8.20
N ARG A 224 3.88 -14.23 8.03
CA ARG A 224 2.80 -15.17 7.76
C ARG A 224 2.24 -15.69 9.07
N MET A 225 0.99 -15.35 9.34
CA MET A 225 0.25 -15.78 10.53
C MET A 225 -0.70 -16.92 10.20
N PRO A 226 -0.93 -17.86 11.14
CA PRO A 226 -2.02 -18.82 11.04
C PRO A 226 -3.37 -18.09 10.98
N PRO A 227 -4.45 -18.76 10.54
CA PRO A 227 -5.76 -18.14 10.45
C PRO A 227 -6.21 -17.50 11.76
N PHE A 228 -6.64 -16.24 11.70
CA PHE A 228 -7.07 -15.49 12.88
C PHE A 228 -8.08 -14.39 12.51
N LYS A 229 -8.92 -14.03 13.48
CA LYS A 229 -9.91 -12.97 13.30
C LYS A 229 -9.27 -11.60 13.44
N ARG A 230 -9.54 -10.71 12.49
CA ARG A 230 -9.21 -9.28 12.62
C ARG A 230 -10.12 -8.60 13.65
N LYS A 231 -9.61 -7.56 14.30
CA LYS A 231 -10.35 -6.84 15.36
C LYS A 231 -11.26 -5.76 14.80
N THR A 232 -10.88 -5.17 13.67
CA THR A 232 -11.67 -4.13 12.99
C THR A 232 -11.91 -4.47 11.53
N LEU A 233 -13.11 -4.16 11.03
CA LEU A 233 -13.48 -4.19 9.62
C LEU A 233 -13.79 -2.76 9.18
N CYS A 234 -13.07 -2.24 8.19
CA CYS A 234 -13.20 -0.87 7.72
C CYS A 234 -13.80 -0.85 6.32
N PHE A 235 -14.94 -0.17 6.15
CA PHE A 235 -15.48 0.17 4.85
C PHE A 235 -15.00 1.54 4.41
N ILE A 236 -14.40 1.58 3.22
CA ILE A 236 -13.90 2.81 2.57
C ILE A 236 -14.55 2.92 1.20
N GLY A 237 -14.77 4.12 0.69
CA GLY A 237 -15.36 4.34 -0.63
C GLY A 237 -15.99 5.72 -0.75
N ALA A 238 -16.39 6.10 -1.96
CA ALA A 238 -17.07 7.36 -2.21
C ALA A 238 -18.39 7.47 -1.41
N GLN A 239 -18.95 8.68 -1.35
CA GLN A 239 -20.26 8.86 -0.75
C GLN A 239 -21.34 8.16 -1.60
N GLY A 240 -22.45 7.77 -0.97
CA GLY A 240 -23.58 7.14 -1.68
C GLY A 240 -23.41 5.66 -2.08
N VAL A 241 -22.20 5.08 -2.02
CA VAL A 241 -21.95 3.67 -2.46
C VAL A 241 -22.53 2.58 -1.56
N GLY A 242 -23.29 2.93 -0.51
CA GLY A 242 -24.00 1.96 0.33
C GLY A 242 -23.23 1.38 1.52
N LYS A 243 -22.07 1.94 1.91
CA LYS A 243 -21.25 1.50 3.05
C LYS A 243 -22.05 1.31 4.35
N ARG A 244 -22.87 2.30 4.70
CA ARG A 244 -23.74 2.27 5.89
C ARG A 244 -24.74 1.12 5.86
N THR A 245 -25.35 0.87 4.70
CA THR A 245 -26.34 -0.21 4.53
C THR A 245 -25.68 -1.56 4.77
N LEU A 246 -24.50 -1.80 4.17
CA LEU A 246 -23.72 -3.02 4.36
C LEU A 246 -23.28 -3.19 5.82
N LYS A 247 -22.76 -2.14 6.45
CA LYS A 247 -22.39 -2.12 7.87
C LYS A 247 -23.56 -2.53 8.77
N ASN A 248 -24.71 -1.87 8.63
CA ASN A 248 -25.87 -2.15 9.47
C ASN A 248 -26.42 -3.56 9.24
N ARG A 249 -26.39 -4.02 7.98
CA ARG A 249 -26.78 -5.38 7.64
C ARG A 249 -25.87 -6.42 8.31
N LEU A 250 -24.55 -6.21 8.31
CA LEU A 250 -23.62 -7.09 9.03
C LEU A 250 -23.91 -7.15 10.52
N ILE A 251 -24.04 -5.98 11.18
CA ILE A 251 -24.31 -5.91 12.61
C ILE A 251 -25.63 -6.61 12.95
N ASN A 252 -26.68 -6.39 12.16
CA ASN A 252 -27.98 -7.01 12.40
C ASN A 252 -28.00 -8.51 12.08
N SER A 253 -27.14 -8.98 11.18
CA SER A 253 -27.07 -10.40 10.83
C SER A 253 -26.48 -11.25 11.96
N ASP A 254 -25.53 -10.71 12.72
CA ASP A 254 -24.92 -11.36 13.87
C ASP A 254 -24.44 -10.31 14.90
N PRO A 255 -25.32 -9.87 15.82
CA PRO A 255 -25.00 -8.86 16.82
C PRO A 255 -23.97 -9.30 17.86
N ASP A 256 -23.72 -10.60 17.99
CA ASP A 256 -22.74 -11.16 18.92
C ASP A 256 -21.34 -11.20 18.30
N LYS A 257 -21.25 -11.37 16.97
CA LYS A 257 -19.98 -11.32 16.22
C LYS A 257 -19.56 -9.89 15.85
N PHE A 258 -20.51 -9.00 15.55
CA PHE A 258 -20.22 -7.67 14.99
C PHE A 258 -20.73 -6.54 15.87
N GLY A 259 -19.93 -5.48 15.99
CA GLY A 259 -20.30 -4.28 16.75
C GLY A 259 -19.99 -2.99 16.00
N GLY A 260 -20.86 -1.99 16.15
CA GLY A 260 -20.61 -0.63 15.65
C GLY A 260 -20.13 0.29 16.77
N VAL A 261 -19.32 1.29 16.43
CA VAL A 261 -18.91 2.34 17.37
C VAL A 261 -19.96 3.43 17.50
N MET A 262 -20.11 3.93 18.73
CA MET A 262 -20.93 5.10 19.02
C MET A 262 -20.07 6.36 18.94
N PRO A 263 -20.42 7.34 18.08
CA PRO A 263 -19.69 8.58 17.95
C PRO A 263 -19.90 9.50 19.15
N HIS A 264 -18.95 10.40 19.37
CA HIS A 264 -19.04 11.49 20.34
C HIS A 264 -19.49 12.78 19.66
N THR A 265 -20.16 13.67 20.39
CA THR A 265 -20.51 15.01 19.91
C THR A 265 -20.51 16.05 21.01
N SER A 266 -20.14 17.28 20.64
CA SER A 266 -20.28 18.47 21.48
C SER A 266 -21.63 19.18 21.34
N ARG A 267 -22.57 18.60 20.59
CA ARG A 267 -23.93 19.10 20.49
C ARG A 267 -24.71 18.74 21.75
N PRO A 268 -25.54 19.62 22.34
CA PRO A 268 -26.42 19.23 23.44
C PRO A 268 -27.42 18.14 23.00
N PRO A 269 -27.79 17.20 23.91
CA PRO A 269 -28.82 16.20 23.62
C PRO A 269 -30.18 16.85 23.35
N ARG A 270 -30.94 16.30 22.42
CA ARG A 270 -32.35 16.68 22.21
C ARG A 270 -33.25 16.02 23.26
N VAL A 271 -34.49 16.50 23.36
CA VAL A 271 -35.49 16.06 24.36
C VAL A 271 -35.71 14.53 24.42
N LEU A 272 -35.44 13.81 23.34
CA LEU A 272 -35.60 12.33 23.24
C LEU A 272 -34.27 11.59 23.03
N GLU A 273 -33.14 12.29 23.13
CA GLU A 273 -31.82 11.68 22.99
C GLU A 273 -31.21 11.48 24.38
N GLU A 274 -30.86 10.24 24.68
CA GLU A 274 -30.13 9.89 25.89
C GLU A 274 -28.66 9.67 25.59
N ASN A 275 -27.80 10.05 26.55
CA ASN A 275 -26.37 9.80 26.49
C ASN A 275 -26.08 8.29 26.50
N GLY A 276 -25.18 7.84 25.63
CA GLY A 276 -24.84 6.43 25.53
C GLY A 276 -25.82 5.58 24.71
N GLN A 277 -26.79 6.20 24.03
CA GLN A 277 -27.65 5.50 23.06
C GLN A 277 -27.22 5.74 21.61
N THR A 278 -27.29 7.00 21.18
CA THR A 278 -26.97 7.39 19.78
C THR A 278 -25.62 8.10 19.69
N TYR A 279 -25.31 8.89 20.70
CA TYR A 279 -24.06 9.63 20.83
C TYR A 279 -23.59 9.58 22.29
N TRP A 280 -22.28 9.72 22.44
CA TRP A 280 -21.70 10.24 23.66
C TRP A 280 -21.69 11.76 23.60
N PHE A 281 -22.53 12.39 24.40
CA PHE A 281 -22.62 13.84 24.53
C PHE A 281 -21.55 14.31 25.51
N VAL A 282 -20.63 15.14 25.03
CA VAL A 282 -19.45 15.61 25.79
C VAL A 282 -19.30 17.10 25.60
N ASP A 283 -18.76 17.82 26.58
CA ASP A 283 -18.50 19.25 26.44
C ASP A 283 -17.47 19.55 25.34
N ARG A 284 -17.64 20.68 24.65
CA ARG A 284 -16.76 21.06 23.54
C ARG A 284 -15.29 21.18 23.98
N SER A 285 -15.03 21.78 25.14
CA SER A 285 -13.68 21.95 25.68
C SER A 285 -12.98 20.61 25.93
N THR A 286 -13.69 19.64 26.51
CA THR A 286 -13.19 18.28 26.74
C THR A 286 -12.90 17.58 25.42
N MET A 287 -13.81 17.68 24.45
CA MET A 287 -13.61 17.10 23.13
C MET A 287 -12.40 17.70 22.40
N GLU A 288 -12.18 19.02 22.49
CA GLU A 288 -11.00 19.71 21.94
C GLU A 288 -9.70 19.30 22.64
N GLU A 289 -9.72 19.03 23.94
CA GLU A 289 -8.59 18.48 24.68
C GLU A 289 -8.26 17.04 24.23
N ASP A 290 -9.26 16.18 24.12
CA ASP A 290 -9.08 14.80 23.66
C ASP A 290 -8.60 14.73 22.20
N ILE A 291 -9.06 15.66 21.36
CA ILE A 291 -8.53 15.85 20.00
C ILE A 291 -7.04 16.22 20.04
N ARG A 292 -6.64 17.19 20.89
CA ARG A 292 -5.21 17.57 21.05
C ARG A 292 -4.35 16.41 21.56
N ASN A 293 -4.94 15.53 22.37
CA ASN A 293 -4.29 14.33 22.90
C ASN A 293 -4.36 13.13 21.94
N ASN A 294 -4.77 13.32 20.68
CA ASN A 294 -4.88 12.26 19.66
C ASN A 294 -5.75 11.06 20.07
N LYS A 295 -6.83 11.29 20.84
CA LYS A 295 -7.75 10.23 21.25
C LYS A 295 -8.90 9.98 20.26
N PHE A 296 -8.98 10.75 19.19
CA PHE A 296 -9.98 10.59 18.14
C PHE A 296 -9.37 9.97 16.89
N LEU A 297 -10.06 8.98 16.32
CA LEU A 297 -9.72 8.41 15.03
C LEU A 297 -9.95 9.43 13.90
N GLU A 298 -11.11 10.08 13.96
CA GLU A 298 -11.54 11.13 13.04
C GLU A 298 -12.51 12.06 13.75
N TYR A 299 -12.53 13.33 13.35
CA TYR A 299 -13.42 14.35 13.88
C TYR A 299 -13.72 15.42 12.84
N GLY A 300 -14.82 16.15 13.04
CA GLY A 300 -15.22 17.27 12.20
C GLY A 300 -16.25 18.17 12.89
N GLU A 301 -16.44 19.37 12.36
CA GLU A 301 -17.33 20.39 12.93
C GLU A 301 -18.54 20.66 12.04
N HIS A 302 -19.76 20.38 12.54
CA HIS A 302 -21.01 20.58 11.82
C HIS A 302 -21.99 21.45 12.63
N ASN A 303 -22.48 22.52 12.00
CA ASN A 303 -23.37 23.52 12.62
C ASN A 303 -22.83 24.04 13.97
N GLY A 304 -21.52 24.31 14.05
CA GLY A 304 -20.87 24.83 15.26
C GLY A 304 -20.62 23.78 16.37
N HIS A 305 -20.89 22.50 16.11
CA HIS A 305 -20.66 21.42 17.06
C HIS A 305 -19.66 20.41 16.52
N LEU A 306 -18.80 19.91 17.39
CA LEU A 306 -17.85 18.86 17.08
C LEU A 306 -18.52 17.49 17.11
N TYR A 307 -18.02 16.60 16.27
CA TYR A 307 -18.39 15.21 16.23
C TYR A 307 -17.14 14.39 15.90
N GLY A 308 -17.07 13.15 16.38
CA GLY A 308 -15.92 12.29 16.09
C GLY A 308 -16.06 10.87 16.62
N THR A 309 -15.18 10.00 16.13
CA THR A 309 -15.07 8.61 16.58
C THR A 309 -13.92 8.50 17.57
N HIS A 310 -14.24 8.34 18.85
CA HIS A 310 -13.25 8.20 19.90
C HIS A 310 -12.57 6.82 19.82
N LEU A 311 -11.26 6.75 20.04
CA LEU A 311 -10.51 5.49 19.97
C LEU A 311 -11.00 4.51 21.03
N ASP A 312 -11.31 4.96 22.25
CA ASP A 312 -11.83 4.06 23.30
C ASP A 312 -13.17 3.41 22.93
N SER A 313 -14.03 4.07 22.15
CA SER A 313 -15.25 3.44 21.62
C SER A 313 -14.92 2.21 20.75
N ILE A 314 -13.83 2.26 19.99
CA ILE A 314 -13.35 1.12 19.19
C ILE A 314 -12.84 0.02 20.13
N ARG A 315 -12.02 0.40 21.12
CA ARG A 315 -11.46 -0.54 22.11
C ARG A 315 -12.54 -1.28 22.87
N ASP A 316 -13.62 -0.61 23.24
CA ASP A 316 -14.70 -1.21 24.02
C ASP A 316 -15.46 -2.26 23.22
N VAL A 317 -15.68 -2.04 21.92
CA VAL A 317 -16.26 -3.08 21.04
C VAL A 317 -15.33 -4.28 20.92
N ILE A 318 -14.02 -4.05 20.77
CA ILE A 318 -13.02 -5.12 20.70
C ILE A 318 -12.97 -5.91 22.02
N LYS A 319 -13.01 -5.24 23.18
CA LYS A 319 -13.02 -5.87 24.52
C LYS A 319 -14.26 -6.73 24.74
N GLN A 320 -15.39 -6.41 24.11
CA GLN A 320 -16.60 -7.24 24.11
C GLN A 320 -16.45 -8.53 23.28
N GLY A 321 -15.30 -8.76 22.63
CA GLY A 321 -15.06 -9.92 21.78
C GLY A 321 -15.67 -9.81 20.38
N LYS A 322 -16.18 -8.62 20.01
CA LYS A 322 -16.83 -8.37 18.72
C LYS A 322 -15.84 -7.79 17.72
N MET A 323 -16.03 -8.10 16.44
CA MET A 323 -15.34 -7.40 15.36
C MET A 323 -15.98 -6.01 15.19
N CYS A 324 -15.18 -4.97 15.34
CA CYS A 324 -15.64 -3.59 15.26
C CYS A 324 -15.76 -3.14 13.80
N ILE A 325 -16.98 -2.84 13.34
CA ILE A 325 -17.26 -2.38 11.98
C ILE A 325 -17.24 -0.85 11.92
N LEU A 326 -16.26 -0.34 11.20
CA LEU A 326 -16.01 1.06 10.92
C LEU A 326 -16.42 1.37 9.48
N ASP A 327 -17.07 2.51 9.29
CA ASP A 327 -17.23 3.16 8.00
C ASP A 327 -16.60 4.52 8.25
N CYS A 328 -15.37 4.76 7.81
CA CYS A 328 -14.56 5.91 8.23
C CYS A 328 -13.93 6.61 7.02
N SER A 329 -13.36 7.80 7.24
CA SER A 329 -12.57 8.48 6.23
C SER A 329 -11.33 7.65 5.85
N PRO A 330 -10.89 7.64 4.58
CA PRO A 330 -9.63 7.01 4.17
C PRO A 330 -8.40 7.50 4.94
N LEU A 331 -8.45 8.74 5.46
CA LEU A 331 -7.37 9.30 6.27
C LEU A 331 -7.15 8.53 7.59
N ALA A 332 -8.22 7.93 8.12
CA ALA A 332 -8.16 7.11 9.34
C ALA A 332 -7.35 5.82 9.15
N LEU A 333 -7.19 5.34 7.90
CA LEU A 333 -6.48 4.11 7.60
C LEU A 333 -5.03 4.14 8.07
N LYS A 334 -4.34 5.29 7.95
CA LYS A 334 -2.95 5.42 8.42
C LYS A 334 -2.84 5.14 9.93
N ILE A 335 -3.78 5.64 10.72
CA ILE A 335 -3.83 5.45 12.17
C ILE A 335 -4.16 4.00 12.51
N LEU A 336 -5.17 3.42 11.85
CA LEU A 336 -5.60 2.04 12.09
C LEU A 336 -4.53 1.04 11.69
N HIS A 337 -3.89 1.25 10.55
CA HIS A 337 -2.89 0.37 9.98
C HIS A 337 -1.59 0.36 10.80
N ASN A 338 -1.16 1.51 11.33
CA ASN A 338 0.06 1.58 12.13
C ASN A 338 -0.15 1.19 13.61
N SER A 339 -1.33 0.69 13.95
CA SER A 339 -1.69 0.28 15.30
C SER A 339 -1.83 -1.23 15.41
N SER A 340 -1.01 -1.85 16.26
CA SER A 340 -1.13 -3.27 16.64
C SER A 340 -2.41 -3.58 17.43
N GLU A 341 -3.10 -2.55 17.90
CA GLU A 341 -4.34 -2.71 18.64
C GLU A 341 -5.53 -3.06 17.72
N PHE A 342 -5.61 -2.46 16.53
CA PHE A 342 -6.83 -2.45 15.71
C PHE A 342 -6.86 -3.50 14.60
N LEU A 343 -5.70 -3.96 14.11
CA LEU A 343 -5.55 -5.05 13.14
C LEU A 343 -6.58 -4.97 11.98
N PRO A 344 -6.67 -3.85 11.25
CA PRO A 344 -7.78 -3.59 10.33
C PRO A 344 -7.81 -4.57 9.16
N TYR A 345 -9.02 -4.98 8.79
CA TYR A 345 -9.34 -5.53 7.48
C TYR A 345 -10.10 -4.47 6.69
N VAL A 346 -9.58 -4.03 5.56
CA VAL A 346 -10.09 -2.88 4.82
C VAL A 346 -10.74 -3.35 3.53
N ILE A 347 -12.05 -3.14 3.43
CA ILE A 347 -12.83 -3.40 2.23
C ILE A 347 -13.19 -2.06 1.58
N PHE A 348 -12.67 -1.84 0.38
CA PHE A 348 -13.04 -0.71 -0.45
C PHE A 348 -14.29 -1.03 -1.26
N ILE A 349 -15.36 -0.28 -1.00
CA ILE A 349 -16.61 -0.33 -1.74
C ILE A 349 -16.51 0.67 -2.89
N ALA A 350 -16.17 0.15 -4.06
CA ALA A 350 -16.09 0.93 -5.29
C ALA A 350 -17.48 1.34 -5.78
N ALA A 351 -17.57 2.55 -6.32
CA ALA A 351 -18.80 3.03 -6.94
C ALA A 351 -19.16 2.12 -8.14
N PRO A 352 -20.42 1.65 -8.23
CA PRO A 352 -20.90 0.90 -9.38
C PRO A 352 -21.08 1.82 -10.60
N GLY A 353 -21.55 1.29 -11.73
CA GLY A 353 -21.89 2.09 -12.90
C GLY A 353 -22.91 3.21 -12.57
N MET A 354 -22.95 4.24 -13.42
CA MET A 354 -23.73 5.47 -13.16
C MET A 354 -25.23 5.20 -12.94
N GLU A 355 -25.81 4.24 -13.68
CA GLU A 355 -27.22 3.84 -13.53
C GLU A 355 -27.50 3.18 -12.17
N GLN A 356 -26.60 2.29 -11.74
CA GLN A 356 -26.74 1.60 -10.46
C GLN A 356 -26.49 2.57 -9.30
N LEU A 357 -25.53 3.49 -9.44
CA LEU A 357 -25.26 4.52 -8.44
C LEU A 357 -26.50 5.40 -8.23
N LYS A 358 -27.18 5.82 -9.31
CA LYS A 358 -28.46 6.56 -9.20
C LYS A 358 -29.49 5.79 -8.38
N THR A 359 -29.63 4.49 -8.64
CA THR A 359 -30.54 3.61 -7.88
C THR A 359 -30.20 3.55 -6.39
N LEU A 360 -28.91 3.50 -6.05
CA LEU A 360 -28.44 3.54 -4.65
C LEU A 360 -28.77 4.87 -3.97
N TYR A 361 -28.61 5.99 -4.68
CA TYR A 361 -28.98 7.32 -4.17
C TYR A 361 -30.49 7.42 -3.94
N ASP A 362 -31.30 6.97 -4.89
CA ASP A 362 -32.77 6.96 -4.78
C ASP A 362 -33.23 6.09 -3.61
N ALA A 363 -32.68 4.88 -3.45
CA ALA A 363 -32.98 4.01 -2.31
C ALA A 363 -32.59 4.66 -0.97
N SER A 364 -31.45 5.36 -0.93
CA SER A 364 -31.00 6.09 0.26
C SER A 364 -31.90 7.30 0.60
N ASN A 365 -32.48 7.94 -0.42
CA ASN A 365 -33.37 9.09 -0.28
C ASN A 365 -34.81 8.67 0.05
N ILE A 366 -35.30 7.53 -0.45
CA ILE A 366 -36.61 6.95 -0.08
C ILE A 366 -36.64 6.56 1.41
N GLY A 367 -35.52 6.07 1.94
CA GLY A 367 -35.35 5.84 3.38
C GLY A 367 -35.34 7.12 4.24
N ARG A 368 -35.18 8.31 3.63
CA ARG A 368 -35.26 9.61 4.32
C ARG A 368 -36.67 10.19 4.33
N SER A 369 -37.50 9.93 3.32
CA SER A 369 -38.84 10.50 3.15
C SER A 369 -39.97 9.65 3.74
N THR A 370 -39.80 8.33 3.86
CA THR A 370 -40.84 7.42 4.36
C THR A 370 -40.79 7.17 5.88
N ASN A 371 -39.75 7.64 6.58
CA ASN A 371 -39.52 7.29 7.98
C ASN A 371 -40.10 8.30 8.99
N SER A 372 -41.12 9.07 8.62
CA SER A 372 -41.84 9.95 9.56
C SER A 372 -42.92 9.22 10.36
N LEU A 373 -43.29 7.98 10.02
CA LEU A 373 -44.30 7.24 10.77
C LEU A 373 -44.03 5.72 10.67
N ARG A 374 -43.77 5.08 11.82
CA ARG A 374 -43.84 3.63 12.06
C ARG A 374 -42.62 2.80 11.63
N TYR A 375 -41.52 2.91 12.36
CA TYR A 375 -40.73 1.81 12.94
C TYR A 375 -39.49 2.43 13.59
N SER A 376 -39.69 3.10 14.73
CA SER A 376 -38.62 3.66 15.56
C SER A 376 -38.59 2.92 16.88
N SER A 377 -37.86 1.81 16.92
CA SER A 377 -37.30 1.28 18.17
C SER A 377 -36.13 0.38 17.83
N ARG A 378 -34.95 0.82 18.28
CA ARG A 378 -33.65 0.13 18.34
C ARG A 378 -32.82 0.18 17.05
N ASN A 379 -31.65 0.82 17.18
CA ASN A 379 -30.46 0.74 16.32
C ASN A 379 -30.34 1.77 15.18
N LEU A 380 -30.02 3.01 15.55
CA LEU A 380 -29.56 4.06 14.64
C LEU A 380 -28.25 4.72 15.14
N SER A 381 -27.22 3.95 15.46
CA SER A 381 -25.99 4.43 16.13
C SER A 381 -24.77 4.65 15.22
N SER A 382 -24.93 4.91 13.91
CA SER A 382 -23.76 5.10 13.03
C SER A 382 -23.98 6.18 11.98
N ARG A 383 -24.04 7.45 12.41
CA ARG A 383 -23.91 8.61 11.52
C ARG A 383 -22.43 8.90 11.30
N ASN A 384 -21.95 8.69 10.09
CA ASN A 384 -20.68 9.23 9.66
C ASN A 384 -20.78 10.71 9.33
N LEU A 385 -19.66 11.39 9.57
CA LEU A 385 -19.44 12.81 9.36
C LEU A 385 -19.06 13.11 7.92
N SER A 386 -19.74 12.47 6.96
CA SER A 386 -19.71 12.93 5.58
C SER A 386 -20.53 14.23 5.51
N PHE A 387 -19.80 15.34 5.44
CA PHE A 387 -20.35 16.69 5.33
C PHE A 387 -21.01 16.89 3.98
N ASP A 388 -22.33 16.82 3.95
CA ASP A 388 -23.11 17.28 2.81
C ASP A 388 -23.85 18.57 3.11
N ARG A 389 -23.52 19.54 2.26
CA ARG A 389 -24.25 20.76 1.97
C ARG A 389 -25.44 20.33 1.11
N GLN A 390 -26.66 20.51 1.60
CA GLN A 390 -27.90 20.81 0.87
C GLN A 390 -29.09 20.43 1.75
N ALA A 391 -29.71 21.43 2.38
CA ALA A 391 -31.10 21.34 2.79
C ALA A 391 -31.70 22.73 2.72
N SER A 392 -32.50 22.99 1.67
CA SER A 392 -33.79 23.69 1.74
C SER A 392 -34.15 24.31 0.40
N ILE A 393 -34.90 23.64 -0.47
CA ILE A 393 -35.78 24.38 -1.38
C ILE A 393 -37.11 23.65 -1.59
N ARG A 394 -38.21 24.25 -1.11
CA ARG A 394 -39.60 23.88 -1.44
C ARG A 394 -40.00 24.65 -2.71
N TYR A 395 -40.52 23.96 -3.74
CA TYR A 395 -40.87 24.59 -5.02
C TYR A 395 -42.36 24.50 -5.38
N SER A 396 -42.83 25.56 -6.05
CA SER A 396 -44.13 25.67 -6.75
C SER A 396 -43.95 25.73 -8.28
N SER A 397 -45.06 25.60 -9.01
CA SER A 397 -45.25 24.71 -10.18
C SER A 397 -44.90 25.20 -11.59
N ARG A 398 -44.14 26.30 -11.76
CA ARG A 398 -43.59 26.67 -13.10
C ARG A 398 -42.07 26.87 -13.14
N ARG A 399 -41.48 27.30 -12.03
CA ARG A 399 -40.01 27.25 -11.82
C ARG A 399 -39.52 25.80 -11.67
N ALA A 400 -40.41 24.91 -11.22
CA ALA A 400 -40.11 23.50 -10.97
C ALA A 400 -39.56 22.77 -12.20
N ARG A 401 -40.07 22.98 -13.44
CA ARG A 401 -39.61 22.21 -14.61
C ARG A 401 -38.21 22.60 -15.11
N THR A 402 -37.86 23.89 -15.08
CA THR A 402 -36.50 24.33 -15.41
C THR A 402 -35.51 23.97 -14.30
N LEU A 403 -35.96 23.96 -13.05
CA LEU A 403 -35.17 23.51 -11.92
C LEU A 403 -35.05 21.99 -11.81
N GLU A 404 -36.00 21.22 -12.34
CA GLU A 404 -35.96 19.77 -12.45
C GLU A 404 -34.96 19.35 -13.52
N SER A 405 -34.93 20.06 -14.66
CA SER A 405 -33.86 19.92 -15.66
C SER A 405 -32.49 20.38 -15.15
N LEU A 406 -32.41 21.39 -14.29
CA LEU A 406 -31.15 21.77 -13.65
C LEU A 406 -30.77 20.78 -12.55
N ALA A 407 -31.72 20.31 -11.75
CA ALA A 407 -31.51 19.30 -10.71
C ALA A 407 -31.04 17.98 -11.31
N SER A 408 -31.59 17.54 -12.44
CA SER A 408 -31.11 16.35 -13.14
C SER A 408 -29.69 16.51 -13.68
N LEU A 409 -29.31 17.70 -14.14
CA LEU A 409 -27.94 18.00 -14.57
C LEU A 409 -26.97 18.03 -13.38
N TYR A 410 -27.37 18.60 -12.24
CA TYR A 410 -26.59 18.58 -11.00
C TYR A 410 -26.48 17.16 -10.42
N GLU A 411 -27.53 16.34 -10.49
CA GLU A 411 -27.51 14.94 -10.08
C GLU A 411 -26.55 14.11 -10.95
N GLU A 412 -26.55 14.31 -12.26
CA GLU A 412 -25.62 13.63 -13.18
C GLU A 412 -24.17 14.05 -12.95
N GLU A 413 -23.92 15.34 -12.70
CA GLU A 413 -22.59 15.86 -12.35
C GLU A 413 -22.09 15.33 -11.00
N ASP A 414 -22.97 15.22 -10.00
CA ASP A 414 -22.66 14.65 -8.68
C ASP A 414 -22.37 13.13 -8.76
N LEU A 415 -23.10 12.38 -9.60
CA LEU A 415 -22.82 10.97 -9.87
C LEU A 415 -21.47 10.79 -10.56
N ARG A 416 -21.18 11.61 -11.58
CA ARG A 416 -19.90 11.60 -12.30
C ARG A 416 -18.74 11.91 -11.36
N ARG A 417 -18.90 12.94 -10.51
CA ARG A 417 -17.92 13.30 -9.48
C ARG A 417 -17.69 12.18 -8.48
N SER A 418 -18.75 11.47 -8.08
CA SER A 418 -18.65 10.33 -7.16
C SER A 418 -17.87 9.15 -7.76
N LEU A 419 -18.02 8.90 -9.08
CA LEU A 419 -17.24 7.90 -9.81
C LEU A 419 -15.75 8.28 -9.87
N GLU A 420 -15.45 9.53 -10.23
CA GLU A 420 -14.08 10.04 -10.26
C GLU A 420 -13.43 10.02 -8.87
N GLU A 421 -14.18 10.41 -7.85
CA GLU A 421 -13.74 10.36 -6.45
C GLU A 421 -13.46 8.93 -6.01
N SER A 422 -14.34 7.97 -6.34
CA SER A 422 -14.12 6.55 -6.05
C SER A 422 -12.82 6.04 -6.68
N ALA A 423 -12.62 6.29 -7.97
CA ALA A 423 -11.41 5.84 -8.68
C ALA A 423 -10.12 6.53 -8.18
N SER A 424 -10.22 7.80 -7.81
CA SER A 424 -9.10 8.56 -7.23
C SER A 424 -8.75 8.06 -5.83
N MET A 425 -9.77 7.84 -5.00
CA MET A 425 -9.63 7.35 -3.62
C MET A 425 -9.03 5.94 -3.60
N GLN A 426 -9.52 5.04 -4.45
CA GLN A 426 -8.96 3.70 -4.59
C GLN A 426 -7.46 3.79 -4.85
N ARG A 427 -7.04 4.50 -5.93
CA ARG A 427 -5.62 4.64 -6.29
C ARG A 427 -4.76 5.24 -5.17
N THR A 428 -5.29 6.23 -4.44
CA THR A 428 -4.55 6.93 -3.39
C THR A 428 -4.32 6.06 -2.15
N TYR A 429 -5.33 5.26 -1.78
CA TYR A 429 -5.32 4.49 -0.54
C TYR A 429 -5.14 2.98 -0.75
N ASP A 430 -4.89 2.55 -1.98
CA ASP A 430 -4.78 1.15 -2.39
C ASP A 430 -3.83 0.32 -1.51
N LYS A 431 -2.76 0.96 -1.00
CA LYS A 431 -1.78 0.32 -0.10
C LYS A 431 -2.36 -0.19 1.22
N TYR A 432 -3.52 0.33 1.63
CA TYR A 432 -4.22 -0.09 2.85
C TYR A 432 -5.42 -1.00 2.55
N ILE A 433 -5.76 -1.24 1.27
CA ILE A 433 -6.96 -1.96 0.88
C ILE A 433 -6.64 -3.46 0.79
N ASP A 434 -7.35 -4.30 1.55
CA ASP A 434 -7.24 -5.75 1.44
C ASP A 434 -8.13 -6.31 0.32
N ARG A 435 -9.31 -5.69 0.11
CA ARG A 435 -10.29 -6.14 -0.88
C ARG A 435 -11.06 -4.99 -1.51
N VAL A 436 -11.29 -5.08 -2.81
CA VAL A 436 -12.18 -4.18 -3.55
C VAL A 436 -13.48 -4.91 -3.91
N ILE A 437 -14.62 -4.29 -3.62
CA ILE A 437 -15.96 -4.79 -3.96
C ILE A 437 -16.73 -3.69 -4.69
N VAL A 438 -17.25 -4.00 -5.87
CA VAL A 438 -18.14 -3.09 -6.62
C VAL A 438 -19.57 -3.37 -6.19
N ASN A 439 -20.22 -2.41 -5.52
CA ASN A 439 -21.56 -2.61 -4.98
C ASN A 439 -22.66 -2.41 -6.05
N ASN A 440 -22.78 -3.38 -6.96
CA ASN A 440 -23.86 -3.41 -7.95
C ASN A 440 -25.18 -3.94 -7.36
N ASP A 441 -25.07 -4.85 -6.39
CA ASP A 441 -26.20 -5.49 -5.70
C ASP A 441 -25.84 -5.73 -4.24
N PHE A 442 -26.75 -5.41 -3.32
CA PHE A 442 -26.49 -5.47 -1.89
C PHE A 442 -26.37 -6.91 -1.37
N ASP A 443 -27.10 -7.88 -1.93
CA ASP A 443 -27.06 -9.27 -1.49
C ASP A 443 -25.77 -9.96 -1.95
N VAL A 444 -25.36 -9.70 -3.20
CA VAL A 444 -24.09 -10.18 -3.74
C VAL A 444 -22.91 -9.59 -2.97
N SER A 445 -22.91 -8.26 -2.77
CA SER A 445 -21.83 -7.58 -2.03
C SER A 445 -21.75 -8.05 -0.58
N PHE A 446 -22.90 -8.29 0.06
CA PHE A 446 -22.94 -8.83 1.42
C PHE A 446 -22.33 -10.24 1.49
N ARG A 447 -22.68 -11.13 0.55
CA ARG A 447 -22.08 -12.47 0.49
C ARG A 447 -20.57 -12.42 0.28
N GLN A 448 -20.09 -11.57 -0.63
CA GLN A 448 -18.65 -11.38 -0.85
C GLN A 448 -17.92 -10.89 0.40
N ILE A 449 -18.55 -10.02 1.21
CA ILE A 449 -17.97 -9.59 2.50
C ILE A 449 -17.90 -10.76 3.47
N ILE A 450 -18.95 -11.56 3.61
CA ILE A 450 -18.95 -12.72 4.51
C ILE A 450 -17.90 -13.75 4.08
N GLU A 451 -17.83 -14.08 2.78
CA GLU A 451 -16.81 -14.98 2.21
C GLU A 451 -15.40 -14.47 2.52
N ALA A 452 -15.15 -13.17 2.36
CA ALA A 452 -13.87 -12.55 2.68
C ALA A 452 -13.55 -12.64 4.18
N LEU A 453 -14.53 -12.48 5.07
CA LEU A 453 -14.34 -12.60 6.52
C LEU A 453 -14.11 -14.05 6.97
N ASP A 454 -14.77 -15.00 6.32
CA ASP A 454 -14.61 -16.42 6.63
C ASP A 454 -13.23 -16.91 6.17
N ALA A 455 -12.73 -16.43 5.01
CA ALA A 455 -11.37 -16.71 4.53
C ALA A 455 -10.29 -16.31 5.56
N LEU A 456 -10.48 -15.22 6.31
CA LEU A 456 -9.54 -14.82 7.38
C LEU A 456 -9.43 -15.88 8.48
N THR A 457 -10.49 -16.66 8.70
CA THR A 457 -10.53 -17.69 9.75
C THR A 457 -10.08 -19.06 9.27
N THR A 458 -9.95 -19.28 7.97
CA THR A 458 -9.57 -20.58 7.38
C THR A 458 -8.19 -20.55 6.73
N GLU A 459 -7.77 -19.39 6.21
CA GLU A 459 -6.53 -19.24 5.44
C GLU A 459 -5.42 -18.52 6.23
N HIS A 460 -4.17 -18.83 5.89
CA HIS A 460 -3.02 -18.12 6.46
C HIS A 460 -2.96 -16.71 5.90
N GLN A 461 -2.56 -15.75 6.72
CA GLN A 461 -2.57 -14.34 6.36
C GLN A 461 -1.16 -13.74 6.39
N TRP A 462 -0.85 -12.89 5.42
CA TRP A 462 0.34 -12.03 5.45
C TRP A 462 -0.03 -10.69 6.07
N VAL A 463 0.54 -10.41 7.24
CA VAL A 463 0.24 -9.21 8.02
C VAL A 463 1.50 -8.41 8.31
N PRO A 464 1.40 -7.09 8.47
CA PRO A 464 2.53 -6.25 8.86
C PRO A 464 3.21 -6.76 10.13
N VAL A 465 4.54 -6.75 10.16
CA VAL A 465 5.34 -7.23 11.31
C VAL A 465 5.02 -6.44 12.58
N ASN A 466 4.79 -5.13 12.46
CA ASN A 466 4.46 -4.22 13.57
C ASN A 466 3.12 -4.53 14.26
N TRP A 467 2.29 -5.42 13.71
CA TRP A 467 1.08 -5.88 14.37
C TRP A 467 1.33 -6.96 15.41
N ILE A 468 2.47 -7.65 15.31
CA ILE A 468 2.82 -8.81 16.13
C ILE A 468 3.93 -8.47 17.13
N TYR A 469 4.94 -7.71 16.67
CA TYR A 469 6.18 -7.45 17.42
C TYR A 469 6.22 -6.07 18.07
#